data_AF-A0AAD8FQ90-F1
#
_entry.id   AF-A0AAD8FQ90-F1
#
_cell.length_a   1.000
_cell.length_b   1.000
_cell.length_c   1.000
_cell.angle_alpha   90.00
_cell.angle_beta   90.00
_cell.angle_gamma   90.00
#
_symmetry.space_group_name_H-M   'P 1'
#
loop_
_entity.id
_entity.type
_entity.pdbx_description
1 polymer ?
#
loop_
_entity_poly.entity_id
_entity_poly.type
_entity_poly.pdbx_seq_one_letter_code
_entity_poly.pdbx_strand_id
1 'polypeptide(L)'
;MLTEGGMYVFQLFDSYAASGMCLLFVAIFESICIGWVYGSDRFSDNIEDMIGYRPLKLIKFCWMFLTPGICISIFLFYLIKYKPLKYNNVYVYPDWGNGIGWMMALSSMICIPVGLLIQILRTEGTFSERIKN
;
A
#
# COMPACT_ATOMS: atom_id res chain seq x y z
N MET A 1 5.73 12.87 -21.78
CA MET A 1 5.51 14.16 -21.10
C MET A 1 5.87 15.37 -21.98
N LEU A 2 6.69 15.22 -23.03
CA LEU A 2 7.14 16.32 -23.91
C LEU A 2 6.22 16.59 -25.13
N THR A 3 5.06 15.94 -25.21
CA THR A 3 4.07 16.13 -26.29
C THR A 3 2.95 17.06 -25.83
N GLU A 4 2.21 17.67 -26.76
CA GLU A 4 1.04 18.53 -26.48
C GLU A 4 -0.02 17.84 -25.60
N GLY A 5 -0.22 16.52 -25.78
CA GLY A 5 -1.09 15.68 -24.93
C GLY A 5 -0.43 15.16 -23.64
N GLY A 6 0.81 15.57 -23.36
CA GLY A 6 1.66 15.01 -22.31
C GLY A 6 1.10 15.21 -20.90
N MET A 7 0.33 16.28 -20.68
CA MET A 7 -0.25 16.58 -19.37
C MET A 7 -1.42 15.65 -19.01
N TYR A 8 -2.16 15.16 -20.01
CA TYR A 8 -3.18 14.13 -19.79
C TYR A 8 -2.56 12.82 -19.33
N VAL A 9 -1.54 12.35 -20.06
CA VAL A 9 -0.80 11.13 -19.68
C VAL A 9 -0.15 11.31 -18.31
N PHE A 10 0.44 12.48 -18.02
CA PHE A 10 1.01 12.77 -16.72
C PHE A 10 -0.02 12.68 -15.60
N GLN A 11 -1.20 13.30 -15.75
CA GLN A 11 -2.21 13.26 -14.71
C GLN A 11 -2.78 11.85 -14.49
N LEU A 12 -2.92 11.06 -15.55
CA LEU A 12 -3.36 9.68 -15.46
C LEU A 12 -2.33 8.82 -14.72
N PHE A 13 -1.03 8.98 -15.03
CA PHE A 13 0.06 8.33 -14.31
C PHE A 13 0.13 8.80 -12.84
N ASP A 14 0.05 10.10 -12.59
CA ASP A 14 0.08 10.64 -11.24
C ASP A 14 -1.08 10.08 -10.40
N SER A 15 -2.28 10.03 -10.96
CA SER A 15 -3.48 9.58 -10.23
C SER A 15 -3.55 8.07 -9.99
N TYR A 16 -3.10 7.24 -10.95
CA TYR A 16 -3.21 5.77 -10.86
C TYR A 16 -1.91 5.05 -10.51
N ALA A 17 -0.74 5.58 -10.90
CA ALA A 17 0.55 4.93 -10.64
C ALA A 17 1.17 5.40 -9.32
N ALA A 18 1.13 6.71 -9.04
CA ALA A 18 1.83 7.32 -7.92
C ALA A 18 0.92 7.72 -6.75
N SER A 19 -0.34 8.07 -7.01
CA SER A 19 -1.18 8.74 -6.01
C SER A 19 -2.23 7.83 -5.36
N GLY A 20 -2.44 8.08 -4.06
CA GLY A 20 -3.57 7.64 -3.26
C GLY A 20 -3.67 6.13 -3.08
N MET A 21 -4.28 5.44 -4.04
CA MET A 21 -4.76 4.06 -3.86
C MET A 21 -3.64 3.04 -3.73
N CYS A 22 -2.63 3.11 -4.60
CA CYS A 22 -1.50 2.19 -4.59
C CYS A 22 -0.65 2.38 -3.33
N LEU A 23 -0.33 3.63 -2.99
CA LEU A 23 0.44 3.96 -1.78
C LEU A 23 -0.30 3.56 -0.49
N LEU A 24 -1.59 3.85 -0.39
CA LEU A 24 -2.39 3.48 0.78
C LEU A 24 -2.48 1.96 0.93
N PHE A 25 -2.65 1.23 -0.18
CA PHE A 25 -2.66 -0.22 -0.17
C PHE A 25 -1.32 -0.77 0.35
N VAL A 26 -0.19 -0.30 -0.18
CA VAL A 26 1.15 -0.69 0.27
C VAL A 26 1.33 -0.37 1.76
N ALA A 27 0.96 0.83 2.21
CA ALA A 27 1.09 1.25 3.60
C ALA A 27 0.24 0.40 4.58
N ILE A 28 -0.94 -0.06 4.16
CA ILE A 28 -1.76 -0.98 4.95
C ILE A 28 -1.02 -2.31 5.13
N PHE A 29 -0.50 -2.89 4.05
CA PHE A 29 0.26 -4.15 4.14
C PHE A 29 1.54 -4.00 4.94
N GLU A 30 2.28 -2.90 4.76
CA GLU A 30 3.51 -2.64 5.50
C GLU A 30 3.25 -2.50 7.01
N SER A 31 2.25 -1.71 7.39
CA SER A 31 1.86 -1.57 8.81
C SER A 31 1.33 -2.87 9.40
N ILE A 32 0.59 -3.68 8.63
CA ILE A 32 0.15 -5.01 9.08
C ILE A 32 1.34 -5.95 9.29
N CYS A 33 2.27 -5.96 8.33
CA CYS A 33 3.49 -6.76 8.38
C CYS A 33 4.32 -6.41 9.62
N ILE A 34 4.54 -5.12 9.90
CA ILE A 34 5.31 -4.69 11.08
C ILE A 34 4.55 -4.99 12.38
N GLY A 35 3.25 -4.69 12.42
CA GLY A 35 2.43 -4.80 13.62
C GLY A 35 2.19 -6.23 14.09
N TRP A 36 1.80 -7.12 13.17
CA TRP A 36 1.33 -8.47 13.50
C TRP A 36 2.22 -9.60 12.99
N VAL A 37 2.85 -9.48 11.81
CA VAL A 37 3.70 -10.56 11.24
C VAL A 37 5.08 -10.54 11.88
N TYR A 38 5.78 -9.41 11.79
CA TYR A 38 7.07 -9.21 12.44
C TYR A 38 6.90 -9.12 13.97
N GLY A 39 5.81 -8.50 14.42
CA GLY A 39 5.46 -8.37 15.83
C GLY A 39 6.01 -7.06 16.41
N SER A 40 5.09 -6.26 16.94
CA SER A 40 5.39 -4.93 17.46
C SER A 40 6.39 -4.90 18.64
N ASP A 41 6.53 -5.99 19.41
CA ASP A 41 7.54 -6.09 20.47
C ASP A 41 8.95 -6.20 19.90
N ARG A 42 9.18 -7.12 18.94
CA ARG A 42 10.47 -7.26 18.24
C ARG A 42 10.88 -5.95 17.55
N PHE A 43 9.91 -5.24 16.97
CA PHE A 43 10.18 -3.95 16.37
C PHE A 43 10.57 -2.89 17.40
N SER A 44 9.94 -2.90 18.58
CA SER A 44 10.27 -1.98 19.68
C SER A 44 11.67 -2.25 20.23
N ASP A 45 12.06 -3.52 20.34
CA ASP A 45 13.35 -3.95 20.85
C ASP A 45 14.48 -3.60 19.86
N ASN A 46 14.28 -3.81 18.56
CA ASN A 46 15.22 -3.34 17.54
C ASN A 46 15.41 -1.81 17.58
N ILE A 47 14.34 -1.06 17.83
CA ILE A 47 14.43 0.39 17.95
C ILE A 47 15.24 0.77 19.19
N GLU A 48 15.01 0.09 20.31
CA GLU A 48 15.80 0.27 21.53
C GLU A 48 17.29 0.01 21.29
N ASP A 49 17.65 -1.02 20.53
CA ASP A 49 19.04 -1.30 20.14
C ASP A 49 19.63 -0.21 19.23
N MET A 50 18.82 0.45 18.40
CA MET A 50 19.28 1.51 17.50
C MET A 50 19.45 2.87 18.19
N ILE A 51 18.53 3.25 19.09
CA ILE A 51 18.48 4.59 19.70
C ILE A 51 18.84 4.61 21.19
N GLY A 52 19.02 3.44 21.82
CA GLY A 52 19.40 3.27 23.22
C GLY A 52 18.26 3.42 24.23
N TYR A 53 17.01 3.56 23.79
CA TYR A 53 15.84 3.63 24.66
C TYR A 53 14.58 3.03 24.00
N ARG A 54 13.72 2.41 24.80
CA ARG A 54 12.49 1.79 24.31
C ARG A 54 11.45 2.85 23.93
N PRO A 55 10.82 2.76 22.74
CA PRO A 55 9.74 3.67 22.36
C PRO A 55 8.55 3.54 23.33
N LEU A 56 7.88 4.67 23.60
CA LEU A 56 6.74 4.72 24.51
C LEU A 56 5.62 3.78 24.04
N LYS A 57 4.92 3.14 25.00
CA LYS A 57 3.79 2.24 24.70
C LYS A 57 2.67 2.90 23.88
N LEU A 58 2.50 4.23 24.00
CA LEU A 58 1.54 5.00 23.19
C LEU A 58 1.96 5.09 21.72
N ILE A 59 3.24 5.31 21.44
CA ILE A 59 3.79 5.28 20.08
C ILE A 59 3.65 3.86 19.54
N LYS A 60 3.85 2.86 20.40
CA LYS A 60 3.62 1.45 20.05
C LYS A 60 2.15 1.15 19.70
N PHE A 61 1.20 1.78 20.36
CA PHE A 61 -0.21 1.60 20.01
C PHE A 61 -0.55 2.33 18.71
N CYS A 62 0.03 3.52 18.50
CA CYS A 62 -0.17 4.34 17.32
C CYS A 62 0.20 3.60 16.03
N TRP A 63 1.41 3.03 15.95
CA TRP A 63 1.85 2.36 14.71
C TRP A 63 1.11 1.04 14.40
N MET A 64 0.46 0.44 15.40
CA MET A 64 -0.07 -0.93 15.34
C MET A 64 -1.56 -0.92 15.03
N PHE A 65 -2.27 0.08 15.55
CA PHE A 65 -3.72 0.19 15.38
C PHE A 65 -4.13 1.47 14.68
N LEU A 66 -3.52 2.60 15.04
CA LEU A 66 -3.93 3.91 14.52
C LEU A 66 -3.48 4.08 13.06
N THR A 67 -2.22 3.78 12.75
CA THR A 67 -1.70 3.87 11.37
C THR A 67 -2.47 2.97 10.39
N PRO A 68 -2.61 1.64 10.61
CA PRO A 68 -3.39 0.81 9.70
C PRO A 68 -4.87 1.21 9.67
N GLY A 69 -5.44 1.60 10.82
CA GLY A 69 -6.83 2.04 10.91
C GLY A 69 -7.13 3.29 10.08
N ILE A 70 -6.25 4.30 10.15
CA ILE A 70 -6.38 5.53 9.33
C ILE A 70 -6.17 5.21 7.85
N CYS A 71 -5.14 4.42 7.52
CA CYS A 71 -4.89 4.05 6.11
C CYS A 71 -6.07 3.28 5.50
N ILE A 72 -6.64 2.30 6.23
CA ILE A 72 -7.85 1.57 5.80
C ILE A 72 -9.03 2.53 5.66
N SER A 73 -9.22 3.44 6.61
CA SER A 73 -10.33 4.40 6.57
C SER A 73 -10.23 5.29 5.34
N ILE A 74 -9.07 5.89 5.08
CA ILE A 74 -8.85 6.76 3.91
C ILE A 74 -9.02 5.96 2.62
N PHE A 75 -8.49 4.73 2.56
CA PHE A 75 -8.66 3.85 1.41
C PHE A 75 -10.13 3.54 1.13
N LEU A 76 -10.91 3.25 2.17
CA LEU A 76 -12.35 2.98 2.04
C LEU A 76 -13.13 4.24 1.63
N PHE A 77 -12.80 5.41 2.19
CA PHE A 77 -13.37 6.68 1.76
C PHE A 77 -13.07 6.96 0.28
N TYR A 78 -11.86 6.66 -0.17
CA TYR A 78 -11.47 6.82 -1.56
C TYR A 78 -12.25 5.89 -2.49
N LEU A 79 -12.48 4.64 -2.10
CA LEU A 79 -13.32 3.70 -2.85
C LEU A 79 -14.79 4.17 -2.93
N ILE A 80 -15.37 4.62 -1.82
CA ILE A 80 -16.77 5.07 -1.76
C ILE A 80 -16.98 6.35 -2.58
N LYS A 81 -16.01 7.27 -2.57
CA LYS A 81 -16.06 8.54 -3.31
C LYS A 81 -15.37 8.45 -4.67
N TYR A 82 -15.10 7.25 -5.17
CA TYR A 82 -14.45 7.06 -6.46
C TYR A 82 -15.27 7.74 -7.56
N LYS A 83 -14.72 8.82 -8.11
CA LYS A 83 -15.26 9.50 -9.28
C LYS A 83 -14.31 9.23 -10.45
N PRO A 84 -14.83 8.97 -11.66
CA PRO A 84 -13.98 8.85 -12.83
C PRO A 84 -13.15 10.12 -12.97
N LEU A 85 -11.84 9.94 -13.23
CA LEU A 85 -10.91 11.05 -13.38
C LEU A 85 -11.41 12.00 -14.46
N LYS A 86 -11.55 13.27 -14.10
CA LYS A 86 -11.88 14.35 -15.03
C LYS A 86 -10.69 15.29 -15.09
N TYR A 87 -10.16 15.50 -16.29
CA TYR A 87 -9.21 16.60 -16.50
C TYR A 87 -9.99 17.87 -16.84
N ASN A 88 -9.79 18.90 -16.03
CA ASN A 88 -10.34 20.24 -16.22
C ASN A 88 -11.89 20.32 -16.33
N ASN A 89 -12.63 19.35 -15.77
CA ASN A 89 -14.11 19.23 -15.84
C ASN A 89 -14.74 19.16 -17.25
N VAL A 90 -13.93 19.24 -18.32
CA VAL A 90 -14.37 19.21 -19.73
C VAL A 90 -14.01 17.88 -20.40
N TYR A 91 -12.94 17.20 -19.95
CA TYR A 91 -12.49 15.94 -20.53
C TYR A 91 -12.71 14.77 -19.55
N VAL A 92 -13.66 13.89 -19.90
CA VAL A 92 -13.85 12.60 -19.25
C VAL A 92 -12.92 11.62 -19.93
N TYR A 93 -12.02 10.98 -19.18
CA TYR A 93 -11.17 9.94 -19.75
C TYR A 93 -12.06 8.83 -20.32
N PRO A 94 -11.79 8.38 -21.56
CA PRO A 94 -12.51 7.27 -22.16
C PRO A 94 -12.29 5.99 -21.33
N ASP A 95 -13.24 5.06 -21.39
CA ASP A 95 -13.23 3.84 -20.55
C ASP A 95 -11.95 3.00 -20.72
N TRP A 96 -11.35 3.01 -21.91
CA TRP A 96 -10.05 2.36 -22.15
C TRP A 96 -8.90 3.00 -21.34
N GLY A 97 -8.95 4.32 -21.13
CA GLY A 97 -7.97 5.06 -20.33
C GLY A 97 -8.08 4.72 -18.84
N ASN A 98 -9.32 4.61 -18.34
CA ASN A 98 -9.56 4.11 -16.98
C ASN A 98 -9.07 2.66 -16.84
N GLY A 99 -9.27 1.81 -17.85
CA GLY A 99 -8.75 0.44 -17.87
C GLY A 99 -7.23 0.37 -17.77
N ILE A 100 -6.49 1.21 -18.50
CA ILE A 100 -5.03 1.32 -18.40
C ILE A 100 -4.62 1.81 -17.01
N GLY A 101 -5.31 2.80 -16.45
CA GLY A 101 -5.06 3.28 -15.09
C GLY A 101 -5.19 2.19 -14.04
N TRP A 102 -6.27 1.40 -14.09
CA TRP A 102 -6.46 0.25 -13.20
C TRP A 102 -5.42 -0.84 -13.40
N MET A 103 -5.03 -1.14 -14.64
CA MET A 103 -3.97 -2.11 -14.92
C MET A 103 -2.64 -1.68 -14.32
N MET A 104 -2.30 -0.39 -14.42
CA MET A 104 -1.10 0.17 -13.81
C MET A 104 -1.16 0.12 -12.29
N ALA A 105 -2.30 0.47 -11.69
CA ALA A 105 -2.49 0.38 -10.24
C ALA A 105 -2.32 -1.07 -9.74
N LEU A 106 -3.01 -2.02 -10.37
CA LEU A 106 -2.96 -3.44 -10.02
C LEU A 106 -1.57 -4.06 -10.20
N SER A 107 -0.79 -3.59 -11.19
CA SER A 107 0.57 -4.12 -11.42
C SER A 107 1.46 -3.99 -10.18
N SER A 108 1.38 -2.87 -9.46
CA SER A 108 2.14 -2.64 -8.23
C SER A 108 1.54 -3.39 -7.04
N MET A 109 0.21 -3.40 -6.92
CA MET A 109 -0.49 -4.08 -5.82
C MET A 109 -0.28 -5.61 -5.85
N ILE A 110 -0.16 -6.21 -7.03
CA ILE A 110 0.07 -7.67 -7.20
C ILE A 110 1.46 -8.10 -6.74
N CYS A 111 2.47 -7.22 -6.77
CA CYS A 111 3.83 -7.58 -6.36
C CYS A 111 3.92 -8.04 -4.90
N ILE A 112 3.13 -7.45 -4.00
CA ILE A 112 3.10 -7.80 -2.57
C ILE A 112 2.59 -9.24 -2.33
N PRO A 113 1.37 -9.62 -2.76
CA PRO A 113 0.87 -10.98 -2.57
C PRO A 113 1.67 -12.01 -3.36
N VAL A 114 2.19 -11.66 -4.54
CA VAL A 114 3.08 -12.57 -5.30
C VAL A 114 4.38 -12.81 -4.53
N GLY A 115 4.98 -11.78 -3.93
CA GLY A 115 6.16 -11.93 -3.07
C GLY A 115 5.89 -12.86 -1.88
N LEU A 116 4.77 -12.67 -1.20
CA LEU A 116 4.33 -13.55 -0.10
C LEU A 116 4.12 -14.99 -0.58
N LEU A 117 3.44 -15.20 -1.71
CA LEU A 117 3.21 -16.53 -2.27
C LEU A 117 4.51 -17.21 -2.67
N ILE A 118 5.45 -16.50 -3.29
CA ILE A 118 6.76 -17.06 -3.65
C ILE A 118 7.53 -17.48 -2.40
N GLN A 119 7.52 -16.68 -1.33
CA GLN A 119 8.14 -17.07 -0.06
C GLN A 119 7.48 -18.33 0.51
N ILE A 120 6.15 -18.39 0.57
CA ILE A 120 5.42 -19.56 1.07
C ILE A 120 5.73 -20.82 0.23
N LEU A 121 5.86 -20.69 -1.09
CA LEU A 121 6.15 -21.80 -1.99
C LEU A 121 7.61 -22.25 -1.93
N ARG A 122 8.57 -21.34 -1.71
CA ARG A 122 10.00 -21.67 -1.61
C ARG A 122 10.41 -22.22 -0.25
N THR A 123 9.72 -21.86 0.83
CA THR A 123 9.99 -22.43 2.16
C THR A 123 9.52 -23.89 2.16
N GLU A 124 10.39 -24.87 2.44
CA GLU A 124 9.97 -26.27 2.61
C GLU A 124 9.38 -26.48 4.02
N GLY A 125 8.16 -27.04 4.12
CA GLY A 125 7.50 -27.29 5.42
C GLY A 125 5.97 -27.31 5.39
N THR A 126 5.36 -27.72 6.49
CA THR A 126 3.89 -27.75 6.68
C THR A 126 3.33 -26.32 6.81
N PHE A 127 2.08 -26.05 6.40
CA PHE A 127 1.49 -24.69 6.43
C PHE A 127 1.63 -23.96 7.79
N SER A 128 1.58 -24.69 8.91
CA SER A 128 1.77 -24.13 10.25
C SER A 128 3.23 -23.88 10.63
N GLU A 129 4.20 -24.59 10.04
CA GLU A 129 5.64 -24.31 10.22
C GLU A 129 6.09 -23.16 9.31
N ARG A 130 5.54 -23.06 8.11
CA ARG A 130 5.80 -21.98 7.13
C ARG A 130 5.34 -20.59 7.58
N ILE A 131 4.31 -20.51 8.43
CA ILE A 131 3.80 -19.24 8.99
C ILE A 131 4.53 -18.86 10.28
N LYS A 132 5.21 -19.83 10.92
CA LYS A 132 5.85 -19.66 12.24
C LYS A 132 7.35 -19.37 12.15
N ASN A 133 8.03 -19.83 11.09
CA ASN A 133 9.39 -19.44 10.72
C ASN A 133 9.39 -18.11 9.96
#